data_AF-G0V196-F1
#
_entry.id   AF-G0V196-F1
#
_cell.length_a   1.000
_cell.length_b   1.000
_cell.length_c   1.000
_cell.angle_alpha   90.00
_cell.angle_beta   90.00
_cell.angle_gamma   90.00
#
_symmetry.space_group_name_H-M   'P 1'
#
loop_
_entity.id
_entity.type
_entity.pdbx_description
1 polymer ?
#
loop_
_entity_poly.entity_id
_entity_poly.type
_entity_poly.pdbx_seq_one_letter_code
_entity_poly.pdbx_strand_id
1 'polypeptide(L)'
;MFPHESHIKELQRRFGDVHVIFQRPSETLLQVNHVMPTNGYKLTLYVALDEAFPSTAPTVAYVSSRPVSIAPQDPAGRAAGAWVPETSQLADAVENAFNNISALWGDVAPPTIDYVRNALQTSSDSMLDGIVSNPNCLESFAHQLSFLKKVRDARLRTSEEVRGALQRTQELQKTVSLLSSEVKEIQQRFESHVVAVQEARKRIPILDSVGTPGALAKTFAEDVKTLDMERDKIAKKLLEVDHNADKRSFDQFLEMFKTKAKERHITDLKRHAYRYLTT
;
A
#
# COMPACT_ATOMS: atom_id res chain seq x y z
N MET A 1 -47.63 11.71 -53.78
CA MET A 1 -46.67 12.52 -53.02
C MET A 1 -46.65 11.92 -51.63
N PHE A 2 -45.52 11.37 -51.19
CA PHE A 2 -45.52 10.56 -49.97
C PHE A 2 -45.62 11.47 -48.74
N PRO A 3 -46.51 11.15 -47.76
CA PRO A 3 -46.83 12.05 -46.65
C PRO A 3 -45.66 12.34 -45.69
N HIS A 4 -44.53 11.65 -45.84
CA HIS A 4 -43.37 11.75 -44.93
C HIS A 4 -42.16 12.51 -45.51
N GLU A 5 -42.22 13.00 -46.75
CA GLU A 5 -41.06 13.62 -47.44
C GLU A 5 -40.52 14.87 -46.73
N SER A 6 -41.38 15.68 -46.12
CA SER A 6 -40.98 16.87 -45.35
C SER A 6 -40.18 16.49 -44.09
N HIS A 7 -40.64 15.47 -43.37
CA HIS A 7 -39.98 14.96 -42.16
C HIS A 7 -38.65 14.27 -42.46
N ILE A 8 -38.55 13.55 -43.58
CA ILE A 8 -37.30 12.93 -44.03
C ILE A 8 -36.26 14.00 -44.41
N LYS A 9 -36.67 15.07 -45.11
CA LYS A 9 -35.79 16.20 -45.43
C LYS A 9 -35.29 16.93 -44.19
N GLU A 10 -36.14 17.05 -43.17
CA GLU A 10 -35.75 17.62 -41.88
C GLU A 10 -34.71 16.76 -41.15
N LEU A 11 -34.90 15.43 -41.13
CA LEU A 11 -33.90 14.50 -40.58
C LEU A 11 -32.57 14.58 -41.35
N GLN A 12 -32.61 14.63 -42.67
CA GLN A 12 -31.42 14.81 -43.50
C GLN A 12 -30.69 16.12 -43.19
N ARG A 13 -31.43 17.21 -42.97
CA ARG A 13 -30.84 18.51 -42.59
C ARG A 13 -30.14 18.45 -41.23
N ARG A 14 -30.69 17.72 -40.25
CA ARG A 14 -30.18 17.71 -38.86
C ARG A 14 -29.06 16.67 -38.65
N PHE A 15 -29.17 15.50 -39.25
CA PHE A 15 -28.25 14.37 -39.03
C PHE A 15 -27.27 14.14 -40.19
N GLY A 16 -27.55 14.69 -41.38
CA GLY A 16 -26.71 14.58 -42.58
C GLY A 16 -26.76 13.20 -43.25
N ASP A 17 -26.40 12.14 -42.51
CA ASP A 17 -26.27 10.76 -43.00
C ASP A 17 -27.57 9.97 -42.73
N VAL A 18 -28.57 10.16 -43.59
CA VAL A 18 -29.89 9.48 -43.52
C VAL A 18 -30.17 8.75 -44.83
N HIS A 19 -30.35 7.43 -44.74
CA HIS A 19 -30.62 6.54 -45.87
C HIS A 19 -32.02 5.94 -45.76
N VAL A 20 -32.81 6.03 -46.83
CA VAL A 20 -34.09 5.33 -46.91
C VAL A 20 -33.80 3.88 -47.33
N ILE A 21 -34.09 2.92 -46.46
CA ILE A 21 -33.83 1.49 -46.75
C ILE A 21 -34.94 0.92 -47.62
N PHE A 22 -36.19 1.20 -47.24
CA PHE A 22 -37.35 0.91 -48.07
C PHE A 22 -38.49 1.88 -47.77
N GLN A 23 -39.31 2.11 -48.79
CA GLN A 23 -40.50 2.95 -48.71
C GLN A 23 -41.65 2.17 -49.34
N ARG A 24 -42.61 1.77 -48.51
CA ARG A 24 -43.85 1.11 -48.91
C ARG A 24 -45.03 1.98 -48.48
N PRO A 25 -46.23 1.82 -49.09
CA PRO A 25 -47.42 2.55 -48.66
C PRO A 25 -47.77 2.34 -47.18
N SER A 26 -47.48 1.15 -46.66
CA SER A 26 -47.75 0.76 -45.27
C SER A 26 -46.64 1.10 -44.28
N GLU A 27 -45.39 1.26 -44.74
CA GLU A 27 -44.24 1.42 -43.84
C GLU A 27 -43.05 2.07 -44.57
N THR A 28 -42.41 3.02 -43.89
CA THR A 28 -41.14 3.61 -44.32
C THR A 28 -40.05 3.33 -43.29
N LEU A 29 -38.94 2.70 -43.72
CA LEU A 29 -37.79 2.44 -42.85
C LEU A 29 -36.59 3.29 -43.25
N LEU A 30 -36.07 4.04 -42.29
CA LEU A 30 -34.92 4.93 -42.43
C LEU A 30 -33.76 4.41 -41.59
N GLN A 31 -32.55 4.46 -42.14
CA GLN A 31 -31.31 4.33 -41.40
C GLN A 31 -30.75 5.74 -41.15
N VAL A 32 -30.62 6.10 -39.88
CA VAL A 32 -30.02 7.38 -39.46
C VAL A 32 -28.69 7.09 -38.80
N ASN A 33 -27.63 7.69 -39.32
CA ASN A 33 -26.30 7.61 -38.77
C ASN A 33 -25.94 8.96 -38.13
N HIS A 34 -25.46 8.94 -36.90
CA HIS A 34 -25.10 10.17 -36.18
C HIS A 34 -23.83 9.98 -35.38
N VAL A 35 -22.93 10.97 -35.43
CA VAL A 35 -21.73 11.01 -34.59
C VAL A 35 -22.09 11.76 -33.32
N MET A 36 -22.04 11.08 -32.18
CA MET A 36 -22.42 11.68 -30.91
C MET A 36 -21.42 12.79 -30.53
N PRO A 37 -21.88 14.03 -30.29
CA PRO A 37 -20.99 15.15 -29.96
C PRO A 37 -20.27 14.94 -28.62
N THR A 38 -20.92 14.26 -27.67
CA THR A 38 -20.38 14.05 -26.32
C THR A 38 -19.22 13.06 -26.30
N ASN A 39 -19.34 11.94 -27.04
CA ASN A 39 -18.44 10.80 -26.91
C ASN A 39 -17.67 10.46 -28.20
N GLY A 40 -17.94 11.18 -29.30
CA GLY A 40 -17.19 11.10 -30.56
C GLY A 40 -17.40 9.82 -31.39
N TYR A 41 -18.13 8.82 -30.90
CA TYR A 41 -18.42 7.60 -31.66
C TYR A 41 -19.68 7.71 -32.52
N LYS A 42 -19.68 6.97 -33.64
CA LYS A 42 -20.78 6.90 -34.60
C LYS A 42 -21.82 5.87 -34.17
N LEU A 43 -23.08 6.26 -34.14
CA LEU A 43 -24.24 5.40 -33.88
C LEU A 43 -25.14 5.30 -35.11
N THR A 44 -25.81 4.17 -35.25
CA THR A 44 -26.79 3.90 -36.30
C THR A 44 -28.11 3.50 -35.66
N LEU A 45 -29.18 4.22 -35.98
CA LEU A 45 -30.56 3.92 -35.58
C LEU A 45 -31.42 3.65 -36.82
N TYR A 46 -32.37 2.75 -36.65
CA TYR A 46 -33.40 2.43 -37.62
C TYR A 46 -34.73 3.03 -37.17
N VAL A 47 -35.34 3.86 -38.01
CA VAL A 47 -36.59 4.57 -37.72
C VAL A 47 -37.66 4.05 -38.66
N ALA A 48 -38.68 3.39 -38.11
CA ALA A 48 -39.84 2.91 -38.83
C ALA A 48 -41.02 3.87 -38.62
N LEU A 49 -41.61 4.30 -39.74
CA LEU A 49 -42.81 5.13 -39.79
C LEU A 49 -43.94 4.29 -40.39
N ASP A 50 -45.02 4.17 -39.64
CA ASP A 50 -46.25 3.49 -40.08
C ASP A 50 -47.13 4.44 -40.91
N GLU A 51 -48.10 3.89 -41.65
CA GLU A 51 -49.05 4.64 -42.48
C GLU A 51 -49.85 5.67 -41.66
N ALA A 52 -50.10 5.37 -40.38
CA ALA A 52 -50.80 6.25 -39.44
C ALA A 52 -49.93 7.39 -38.86
N PHE A 53 -48.68 7.54 -39.27
CA PHE A 53 -47.81 8.65 -38.83
C PHE A 53 -48.29 9.98 -39.45
N PRO A 54 -48.38 11.10 -38.68
CA PRO A 54 -47.83 11.33 -37.34
C PRO A 54 -48.78 11.03 -36.16
N SER A 55 -49.99 10.50 -36.41
CA SER A 55 -50.94 10.15 -35.34
C SER A 55 -50.41 9.02 -34.44
N THR A 56 -49.62 8.10 -35.00
CA THR A 56 -48.87 7.08 -34.26
C THR A 56 -47.41 7.48 -34.07
N ALA A 57 -46.82 7.07 -32.95
CA ALA A 57 -45.42 7.35 -32.64
C ALA A 57 -44.47 6.60 -33.58
N PRO A 58 -43.33 7.20 -33.96
CA PRO A 58 -42.31 6.51 -34.74
C PRO A 58 -41.65 5.41 -33.89
N THR A 59 -41.36 4.27 -34.51
CA THR A 59 -40.62 3.19 -33.84
C THR A 59 -39.14 3.33 -34.15
N VAL A 60 -38.31 3.48 -33.12
CA VAL A 60 -36.86 3.61 -33.27
C VAL A 60 -36.18 2.38 -32.66
N ALA A 61 -35.28 1.76 -33.41
CA ALA A 61 -34.53 0.60 -32.99
C ALA A 61 -33.02 0.77 -33.23
N TYR A 62 -32.22 0.20 -32.34
CA TYR A 62 -30.77 0.09 -32.52
C TYR A 62 -30.43 -1.22 -33.26
N VAL A 63 -29.16 -1.36 -33.66
CA VAL A 63 -28.62 -2.59 -34.25
C VAL A 63 -29.03 -3.79 -33.39
N SER A 64 -29.59 -4.84 -34.02
CA SER A 64 -30.25 -6.01 -33.40
C SER A 64 -31.73 -5.85 -33.04
N SER A 65 -32.47 -4.92 -33.68
CA SER A 65 -33.92 -4.72 -33.50
C SER A 65 -34.36 -4.34 -32.08
N ARG A 66 -33.42 -3.91 -31.23
CA ARG A 66 -33.73 -3.47 -29.86
C ARG A 66 -34.47 -2.13 -29.90
N PRO A 67 -35.69 -2.02 -29.34
CA PRO A 67 -36.41 -0.77 -29.31
C PRO A 67 -35.67 0.25 -28.42
N VAL A 68 -35.59 1.48 -28.90
CA VAL A 68 -34.98 2.61 -28.21
C VAL A 68 -36.07 3.64 -27.91
N SER A 69 -36.10 4.12 -26.67
CA SER A 69 -37.05 5.15 -26.27
C SER A 69 -36.80 6.44 -27.05
N ILE A 70 -37.87 7.03 -27.59
CA ILE A 70 -37.87 8.35 -28.23
C ILE A 70 -38.22 9.49 -27.26
N ALA A 71 -38.60 9.16 -26.02
CA ALA A 71 -38.93 10.14 -25.01
C ALA A 71 -37.64 10.82 -24.49
N PRO A 72 -37.69 12.13 -24.15
CA PRO A 72 -36.54 12.81 -23.59
C PRO A 72 -36.11 12.17 -22.28
N GLN A 73 -34.82 12.20 -21.97
CA GLN A 73 -34.31 11.67 -20.71
C GLN A 73 -34.69 12.62 -19.56
N ASP A 74 -35.56 12.18 -18.65
CA ASP A 74 -35.89 12.95 -17.44
C ASP A 74 -34.86 12.65 -16.33
N PRO A 75 -34.06 13.63 -15.87
CA PRO A 75 -33.12 13.43 -14.77
C PRO A 75 -33.78 13.04 -13.43
N ALA A 76 -35.11 13.19 -13.30
CA ALA A 76 -35.87 12.83 -12.10
C ALA A 76 -36.58 11.46 -12.20
N GLY A 77 -36.45 10.72 -13.31
CA GLY A 77 -37.02 9.38 -13.47
C GLY A 77 -38.56 9.31 -13.54
N ARG A 78 -39.25 10.43 -13.81
CA ARG A 78 -40.68 10.38 -14.18
C ARG A 78 -40.79 9.99 -15.65
N ALA A 79 -41.86 9.28 -16.00
CA ALA A 79 -42.13 8.88 -17.37
C ALA A 79 -42.16 10.11 -18.28
N ALA A 80 -41.10 10.28 -19.06
CA ALA A 80 -40.99 11.38 -20.00
C ALA A 80 -42.07 11.28 -21.07
N GLY A 81 -42.56 12.45 -21.50
CA GLY A 81 -43.83 12.65 -22.21
C GLY A 81 -44.13 11.67 -23.34
N ALA A 82 -45.38 11.21 -23.38
CA ALA A 82 -45.91 10.43 -24.49
C ALA A 82 -45.86 11.25 -25.80
N TRP A 83 -45.70 10.58 -26.94
CA TRP A 83 -45.75 11.22 -28.26
C TRP A 83 -47.07 11.97 -28.45
N VAL A 84 -46.97 13.27 -28.74
CA VAL A 84 -48.13 14.13 -29.03
C VAL A 84 -48.04 14.56 -30.50
N PRO A 85 -48.94 14.06 -31.38
CA PRO A 85 -48.88 14.29 -32.83
C PRO A 85 -48.83 15.78 -33.25
N GLU A 86 -49.43 16.66 -32.46
CA GLU A 86 -49.55 18.09 -32.78
C GLU A 86 -48.28 18.89 -32.49
N THR A 87 -47.46 18.43 -31.55
CA THR A 87 -46.31 19.19 -31.02
C THR A 87 -44.98 18.46 -31.16
N SER A 88 -45.01 17.14 -31.36
CA SER A 88 -43.79 16.31 -31.41
C SER A 88 -43.18 16.32 -32.81
N GLN A 89 -41.88 16.59 -32.89
CA GLN A 89 -41.13 16.53 -34.14
C GLN A 89 -40.36 15.22 -34.25
N LEU A 90 -40.34 14.63 -35.45
CA LEU A 90 -39.59 13.40 -35.73
C LEU A 90 -38.09 13.58 -35.47
N ALA A 91 -37.53 14.74 -35.83
CA ALA A 91 -36.12 15.03 -35.64
C ALA A 91 -35.73 15.07 -34.15
N ASP A 92 -36.56 15.65 -33.30
CA ASP A 92 -36.32 15.69 -31.85
C ASP A 92 -36.47 14.30 -31.22
N ALA A 93 -37.45 13.51 -31.67
CA ALA A 93 -37.64 12.12 -31.21
C ALA A 93 -36.44 11.22 -31.55
N VAL A 94 -35.86 11.38 -32.75
CA VAL A 94 -34.65 10.66 -33.16
C VAL A 94 -33.42 11.15 -32.40
N GLU A 95 -33.31 12.44 -32.11
CA GLU A 95 -32.23 12.98 -31.27
C GLU A 95 -32.30 12.44 -29.83
N ASN A 96 -33.50 12.42 -29.25
CA ASN A 96 -33.73 11.81 -27.94
C ASN A 96 -33.37 10.32 -27.94
N ALA A 97 -33.70 9.60 -29.01
CA ALA A 97 -33.31 8.20 -29.16
C ALA A 97 -31.78 8.03 -29.20
N PHE A 98 -31.06 8.91 -29.91
CA PHE A 98 -29.59 8.91 -29.91
C PHE A 98 -29.00 9.18 -28.52
N ASN A 99 -29.53 10.17 -27.79
CA ASN A 99 -29.11 10.47 -26.42
C ASN A 99 -29.40 9.30 -25.46
N ASN A 100 -30.54 8.64 -25.63
CA ASN A 100 -30.94 7.50 -24.82
C ASN A 100 -30.03 6.29 -25.04
N ILE A 101 -29.72 5.96 -26.30
CA ILE A 101 -28.82 4.85 -26.59
C ILE A 101 -27.37 5.19 -26.22
N SER A 102 -26.92 6.43 -26.39
CA SER A 102 -25.57 6.83 -25.98
C SER A 102 -25.38 6.76 -24.46
N ALA A 103 -26.41 7.10 -23.69
CA ALA A 103 -26.38 6.96 -22.24
C ALA A 103 -26.23 5.49 -21.78
N LEU A 104 -26.82 4.54 -22.53
CA LEU A 104 -26.66 3.11 -22.25
C LEU A 104 -25.23 2.61 -22.50
N TRP A 105 -24.55 3.16 -23.51
CA TRP A 105 -23.18 2.80 -23.85
C TRP A 105 -22.13 3.55 -23.00
N GLY A 106 -22.46 4.75 -22.53
CA GLY A 106 -21.54 5.62 -21.79
C GLY A 106 -20.30 5.96 -22.63
N ASP A 107 -19.13 5.95 -21.98
CA ASP A 107 -17.83 6.25 -22.60
C ASP A 107 -17.32 5.15 -23.56
N VAL A 108 -18.01 4.00 -23.60
CA VAL A 108 -17.57 2.86 -24.40
C VAL A 108 -18.29 2.87 -25.74
N ALA A 109 -17.52 3.00 -26.83
CA ALA A 109 -18.09 2.90 -28.17
C ALA A 109 -18.67 1.50 -28.42
N PRO A 110 -19.85 1.40 -29.07
CA PRO A 110 -20.40 0.10 -29.44
C PRO A 110 -19.47 -0.61 -30.43
N PRO A 111 -19.38 -1.96 -30.35
CA PRO A 111 -18.55 -2.73 -31.26
C PRO A 111 -19.09 -2.63 -32.69
N THR A 112 -18.20 -2.35 -33.65
CA THR A 112 -18.57 -2.32 -35.07
C THR A 112 -18.78 -3.74 -35.60
N ILE A 113 -19.59 -3.89 -36.64
CA ILE A 113 -19.81 -5.19 -37.31
C ILE A 113 -18.50 -5.78 -37.81
N ASP A 114 -17.57 -4.95 -38.30
CA ASP A 114 -16.26 -5.42 -38.74
C ASP A 114 -15.39 -5.90 -37.58
N TYR A 115 -15.46 -5.24 -36.42
CA TYR A 115 -14.81 -5.71 -35.20
C TYR A 115 -15.36 -7.06 -34.76
N VAL A 116 -16.69 -7.22 -34.74
CA VAL A 116 -17.35 -8.49 -34.40
C VAL A 116 -16.99 -9.58 -35.41
N ARG A 117 -17.02 -9.28 -36.72
CA ARG A 117 -16.63 -10.21 -37.79
C ARG A 117 -15.19 -10.68 -37.63
N ASN A 118 -14.26 -9.78 -37.37
CA ASN A 118 -12.84 -10.12 -37.17
C ASN A 118 -12.61 -10.91 -35.88
N ALA A 119 -13.33 -10.58 -34.80
CA ALA A 119 -13.29 -11.33 -33.54
C ALA A 119 -13.89 -12.74 -33.68
N LEU A 120 -14.95 -12.89 -34.46
CA LEU A 120 -15.56 -14.19 -34.77
C LEU A 120 -14.65 -15.04 -35.67
N GLN A 121 -14.01 -14.44 -36.67
CA GLN A 121 -13.02 -15.10 -37.54
C GLN A 121 -11.79 -15.62 -36.79
N THR A 122 -11.46 -15.03 -35.63
CA THR A 122 -10.34 -15.46 -34.79
C THR A 122 -10.77 -16.38 -33.63
N SER A 123 -12.07 -16.63 -33.46
CA SER A 123 -12.59 -17.56 -32.45
C SER A 123 -12.71 -18.99 -33.03
N SER A 124 -12.42 -20.01 -32.22
CA SER A 124 -12.44 -21.43 -32.62
C SER A 124 -13.84 -21.89 -33.04
N ASP A 125 -13.90 -22.75 -34.06
CA ASP A 125 -15.12 -23.31 -34.68
C ASP A 125 -16.19 -23.82 -33.69
N SER A 126 -15.79 -24.29 -32.51
CA SER A 126 -16.75 -24.75 -31.47
C SER A 126 -17.59 -23.62 -30.84
N MET A 127 -17.08 -22.38 -30.79
CA MET A 127 -17.87 -21.22 -30.34
C MET A 127 -18.77 -20.69 -31.45
N LEU A 128 -18.34 -20.83 -32.71
CA LEU A 128 -19.14 -20.47 -33.88
C LEU A 128 -20.36 -21.40 -34.03
N ASP A 129 -20.20 -22.69 -33.76
CA ASP A 129 -21.30 -23.67 -33.79
C ASP A 129 -22.39 -23.38 -32.73
N GLY A 130 -21.98 -22.93 -31.54
CA GLY A 130 -22.91 -22.50 -30.48
C GLY A 130 -23.65 -21.21 -30.80
N ILE A 131 -23.04 -20.32 -31.59
CA ILE A 131 -23.62 -19.05 -32.04
C ILE A 131 -24.59 -19.27 -33.23
N VAL A 132 -24.23 -20.14 -34.17
CA VAL A 132 -25.07 -20.51 -35.32
C VAL A 132 -26.33 -21.26 -34.88
N SER A 133 -26.23 -22.08 -33.83
CA SER A 133 -27.35 -22.87 -33.32
C SER A 133 -28.38 -22.07 -32.51
N ASN A 134 -28.03 -20.87 -32.01
CA ASN A 134 -28.97 -20.04 -31.24
C ASN A 134 -28.61 -18.54 -31.33
N PRO A 135 -29.34 -17.74 -32.13
CA PRO A 135 -29.03 -16.32 -32.33
C PRO A 135 -29.22 -15.44 -31.07
N ASN A 136 -29.97 -15.89 -30.06
CA ASN A 136 -30.08 -15.19 -28.76
C ASN A 136 -28.79 -15.34 -27.92
N CYS A 137 -27.92 -16.29 -28.26
CA CYS A 137 -26.62 -16.42 -27.63
C CYS A 137 -25.68 -15.29 -28.03
N LEU A 138 -25.83 -14.66 -29.21
CA LEU A 138 -24.96 -13.56 -29.66
C LEU A 138 -25.08 -12.31 -28.78
N GLU A 139 -26.30 -11.97 -28.35
CA GLU A 139 -26.55 -10.85 -27.42
C GLU A 139 -26.01 -11.18 -26.02
N SER A 140 -26.24 -12.41 -25.56
CA SER A 140 -25.67 -12.91 -24.30
C SER A 140 -24.14 -12.94 -24.35
N PHE A 141 -23.54 -13.34 -25.47
CA PHE A 141 -22.10 -13.35 -25.71
C PHE A 141 -21.54 -11.94 -25.82
N ALA A 142 -22.24 -10.98 -26.44
CA ALA A 142 -21.82 -9.58 -26.50
C ALA A 142 -21.78 -8.94 -25.11
N HIS A 143 -22.79 -9.20 -24.28
CA HIS A 143 -22.80 -8.78 -22.88
C HIS A 143 -21.75 -9.51 -22.04
N GLN A 144 -21.62 -10.83 -22.18
CA GLN A 144 -20.60 -11.63 -21.51
C GLN A 144 -19.19 -11.24 -21.93
N LEU A 145 -18.95 -10.85 -23.19
CA LEU A 145 -17.66 -10.36 -23.67
C LEU A 145 -17.22 -9.11 -22.92
N SER A 146 -18.12 -8.15 -22.72
CA SER A 146 -17.82 -6.93 -21.97
C SER A 146 -17.50 -7.22 -20.49
N PHE A 147 -18.26 -8.13 -19.88
CA PHE A 147 -18.05 -8.58 -18.50
C PHE A 147 -16.74 -9.38 -18.36
N LEU A 148 -16.51 -10.38 -19.21
CA LEU A 148 -15.31 -11.20 -19.22
C LEU A 148 -14.06 -10.40 -19.56
N LYS A 149 -14.16 -9.38 -20.43
CA LYS A 149 -13.07 -8.43 -20.68
C LYS A 149 -12.76 -7.61 -19.42
N LYS A 150 -13.76 -7.06 -18.73
CA LYS A 150 -13.56 -6.36 -17.46
C LYS A 150 -12.95 -7.27 -16.39
N VAL A 151 -13.40 -8.53 -16.30
CA VAL A 151 -12.83 -9.53 -15.38
C VAL A 151 -11.39 -9.87 -15.76
N ARG A 152 -11.09 -10.00 -17.05
CA ARG A 152 -9.73 -10.24 -17.56
C ARG A 152 -8.81 -9.06 -17.24
N ASP A 153 -9.26 -7.83 -17.49
CA ASP A 153 -8.49 -6.62 -17.23
C ASP A 153 -8.26 -6.43 -15.72
N ALA A 154 -9.28 -6.69 -14.90
CA ALA A 154 -9.16 -6.71 -13.45
C ALA A 154 -8.16 -7.77 -13.00
N ARG A 155 -8.26 -9.00 -13.52
CA ARG A 155 -7.32 -10.10 -13.21
C ARG A 155 -5.89 -9.76 -13.61
N LEU A 156 -5.68 -9.12 -14.76
CA LEU A 156 -4.36 -8.68 -15.20
C LEU A 156 -3.80 -7.61 -14.25
N ARG A 157 -4.59 -6.60 -13.88
CA ARG A 157 -4.17 -5.57 -12.90
C ARG A 157 -3.83 -6.19 -11.55
N THR A 158 -4.69 -7.05 -11.01
CA THR A 158 -4.43 -7.74 -9.73
C THR A 158 -3.19 -8.63 -9.83
N SER A 159 -2.97 -9.31 -10.96
CA SER A 159 -1.76 -10.10 -11.18
C SER A 159 -0.49 -9.23 -11.22
N GLU A 160 -0.57 -8.04 -11.82
CA GLU A 160 0.54 -7.07 -11.84
C GLU A 160 0.81 -6.51 -10.45
N GLU A 161 -0.23 -6.18 -9.69
CA GLU A 161 -0.12 -5.73 -8.30
C GLU A 161 0.52 -6.79 -7.41
N VAL A 162 0.07 -8.05 -7.52
CA VAL A 162 0.65 -9.19 -6.79
C VAL A 162 2.11 -9.40 -7.19
N ARG A 163 2.43 -9.31 -8.49
CA ARG A 163 3.82 -9.41 -8.97
C ARG A 163 4.69 -8.29 -8.40
N GLY A 164 4.17 -7.05 -8.39
CA GLY A 164 4.86 -5.90 -7.81
C GLY A 164 5.06 -6.04 -6.31
N ALA A 165 4.06 -6.54 -5.58
CA ALA A 165 4.17 -6.85 -4.16
C ALA A 165 5.24 -7.92 -3.91
N LEU A 166 5.24 -9.02 -4.67
CA LEU A 166 6.21 -10.10 -4.56
C LEU A 166 7.65 -9.60 -4.79
N GLN A 167 7.86 -8.75 -5.81
CA GLN A 167 9.17 -8.14 -6.08
C GLN A 167 9.65 -7.29 -4.90
N ARG A 168 8.77 -6.42 -4.36
CA ARG A 168 9.10 -5.62 -3.16
C ARG A 168 9.40 -6.49 -1.95
N THR A 169 8.67 -7.59 -1.74
CA THR A 169 8.93 -8.51 -0.62
C THR A 169 10.27 -9.20 -0.79
N GLN A 170 10.65 -9.60 -2.01
CA GLN A 170 11.97 -10.18 -2.28
C GLN A 170 13.10 -9.18 -2.03
N GLU A 171 12.92 -7.91 -2.43
CA GLU A 171 13.88 -6.83 -2.13
C GLU A 171 14.00 -6.60 -0.63
N LEU A 172 12.86 -6.50 0.07
CA LEU A 172 12.84 -6.33 1.52
C LEU A 172 13.54 -7.50 2.23
N GLN A 173 13.32 -8.73 1.78
CA GLN A 173 13.95 -9.92 2.34
C GLN A 173 15.47 -9.88 2.19
N LYS A 174 15.98 -9.39 1.04
CA LYS A 174 17.42 -9.17 0.85
C LYS A 174 17.96 -8.13 1.84
N THR A 175 17.30 -6.98 1.97
CA THR A 175 17.70 -5.93 2.90
C THR A 175 17.69 -6.42 4.35
N VAL A 176 16.65 -7.14 4.76
CA VAL A 176 16.56 -7.74 6.10
C VAL A 176 17.67 -8.76 6.34
N SER A 177 18.00 -9.59 5.35
CA SER A 177 19.10 -10.56 5.48
C SER A 177 20.45 -9.88 5.67
N LEU A 178 20.69 -8.78 4.95
CA LEU A 178 21.92 -8.00 5.03
C LEU A 178 22.02 -7.30 6.39
N LEU A 179 20.96 -6.61 6.83
CA LEU A 179 20.92 -6.00 8.16
C LEU A 179 21.11 -7.04 9.28
N SER A 180 20.50 -8.23 9.14
CA SER A 180 20.66 -9.30 10.13
C SER A 180 22.11 -9.76 10.24
N SER A 181 22.84 -9.80 9.13
CA SER A 181 24.27 -10.12 9.13
C SER A 181 25.12 -9.03 9.79
N GLU A 182 24.84 -7.76 9.50
CA GLU A 182 25.53 -6.63 10.13
C GLU A 182 25.30 -6.59 11.65
N VAL A 183 24.06 -6.80 12.10
CA VAL A 183 23.72 -6.87 13.52
C VAL A 183 24.48 -8.01 14.21
N LYS A 184 24.57 -9.18 13.58
CA LYS A 184 25.36 -10.31 14.13
C LYS A 184 26.85 -9.97 14.23
N GLU A 185 27.41 -9.31 13.23
CA GLU A 185 28.82 -8.90 13.24
C GLU A 185 29.07 -7.88 14.36
N ILE A 186 28.22 -6.87 14.49
CA ILE A 186 28.29 -5.87 15.57
C ILE A 186 28.17 -6.54 16.93
N GLN A 187 27.23 -7.48 17.08
CA GLN A 187 27.04 -8.21 18.32
C GLN A 187 28.28 -9.03 18.70
N GLN A 188 28.90 -9.72 17.74
CA GLN A 188 30.16 -10.45 17.97
C GLN A 188 31.31 -9.53 18.36
N ARG A 189 31.43 -8.35 17.72
CA ARG A 189 32.43 -7.33 18.09
C ARG A 189 32.17 -6.79 19.49
N PHE A 190 30.91 -6.56 19.84
CA PHE A 190 30.55 -6.09 21.17
C PHE A 190 30.87 -7.15 22.24
N GLU A 191 30.51 -8.41 21.99
CA GLU A 191 30.84 -9.53 22.87
C GLU A 191 32.36 -9.66 23.06
N SER A 192 33.15 -9.54 22.00
CA SER A 192 34.62 -9.59 22.12
C SER A 192 35.19 -8.40 22.90
N HIS A 193 34.63 -7.21 22.73
CA HIS A 193 35.01 -6.02 23.52
C HIS A 193 34.64 -6.19 24.99
N VAL A 194 33.47 -6.74 25.30
CA VAL A 194 33.04 -7.04 26.68
C VAL A 194 33.98 -8.05 27.32
N VAL A 195 34.35 -9.11 26.60
CA VAL A 195 35.34 -10.10 27.08
C VAL A 195 36.69 -9.43 27.34
N ALA A 196 37.18 -8.59 26.41
CA ALA A 196 38.43 -7.87 26.58
C ALA A 196 38.40 -6.94 27.81
N VAL A 197 37.29 -6.24 28.06
CA VAL A 197 37.10 -5.39 29.23
C VAL A 197 37.07 -6.21 30.52
N GLN A 198 36.39 -7.36 30.51
CA GLN A 198 36.36 -8.27 31.66
C GLN A 198 37.74 -8.87 31.94
N GLU A 199 38.52 -9.21 30.92
CA GLU A 199 39.90 -9.66 31.07
C GLU A 199 40.81 -8.55 31.61
N ALA A 200 40.68 -7.31 31.09
CA ALA A 200 41.42 -6.17 31.61
C ALA A 200 41.09 -5.90 33.09
N ARG A 201 39.82 -6.03 33.46
CA ARG A 201 39.35 -5.95 34.85
C ARG A 201 39.99 -7.03 35.74
N LYS A 202 40.10 -8.28 35.25
CA LYS A 202 40.79 -9.38 35.97
C LYS A 202 42.29 -9.14 36.10
N ARG A 203 42.94 -8.59 35.07
CA ARG A 203 44.41 -8.35 35.06
C ARG A 203 44.83 -7.15 35.89
N ILE A 204 43.92 -6.22 36.16
CA ILE A 204 44.18 -5.03 36.97
C ILE A 204 43.23 -5.04 38.18
N PRO A 205 43.56 -5.77 39.26
CA PRO A 205 42.75 -5.82 40.49
C PRO A 205 42.52 -4.44 41.12
N ILE A 206 43.39 -3.47 40.80
CA ILE A 206 43.30 -2.07 41.23
C ILE A 206 42.02 -1.41 40.70
N LEU A 207 41.49 -1.82 39.54
CA LEU A 207 40.25 -1.27 39.00
C LEU A 207 39.04 -1.60 39.88
N ASP A 208 39.01 -2.78 40.51
CA ASP A 208 37.95 -3.15 41.45
C ASP A 208 38.16 -2.52 42.82
N SER A 209 39.42 -2.33 43.22
CA SER A 209 39.77 -1.80 44.55
C SER A 209 39.67 -0.27 44.65
N VAL A 210 39.82 0.44 43.52
CA VAL A 210 39.73 1.91 43.43
C VAL A 210 38.44 2.37 42.73
N GLY A 211 37.75 1.47 42.03
CA GLY A 211 36.62 1.81 41.14
C GLY A 211 35.35 2.33 41.85
N THR A 212 35.22 2.12 43.17
CA THR A 212 34.13 2.72 43.95
C THR A 212 34.63 3.14 45.33
N PRO A 213 34.08 4.20 45.94
CA PRO A 213 34.47 4.63 47.29
C PRO A 213 34.26 3.53 48.35
N GLY A 214 33.27 2.64 48.14
CA GLY A 214 33.01 1.51 49.02
C GLY A 214 34.06 0.38 48.92
N ALA A 215 34.61 0.12 47.72
CA ALA A 215 35.71 -0.82 47.55
C ALA A 215 37.01 -0.29 48.18
N LEU A 216 37.26 1.02 48.02
CA LEU A 216 38.37 1.74 48.65
C LEU A 216 38.29 1.74 50.18
N ALA A 217 37.08 1.87 50.74
CA ALA A 217 36.87 1.76 52.18
C ALA A 217 37.14 0.34 52.72
N LYS A 218 36.91 -0.70 51.90
CA LYS A 218 37.23 -2.09 52.26
C LYS A 218 38.72 -2.37 52.24
N THR A 219 39.45 -1.91 51.21
CA THR A 219 40.92 -2.06 51.17
C THR A 219 41.58 -1.34 52.33
N PHE A 220 41.19 -0.09 52.63
CA PHE A 220 41.73 0.60 53.80
C PHE A 220 41.39 -0.11 55.12
N ALA A 221 40.27 -0.85 55.20
CA ALA A 221 39.97 -1.65 56.40
C ALA A 221 40.90 -2.87 56.55
N GLU A 222 41.33 -3.47 55.44
CA GLU A 222 42.33 -4.55 55.43
C GLU A 222 43.73 -4.00 55.75
N ASP A 223 44.09 -2.84 55.19
CA ASP A 223 45.35 -2.15 55.49
C ASP A 223 45.44 -1.75 56.97
N VAL A 224 44.36 -1.26 57.58
CA VAL A 224 44.33 -0.96 59.03
C VAL A 224 44.56 -2.23 59.85
N LYS A 225 43.96 -3.37 59.48
CA LYS A 225 44.17 -4.65 60.18
C LYS A 225 45.63 -5.11 60.08
N THR A 226 46.24 -5.01 58.91
CA THR A 226 47.65 -5.39 58.73
C THR A 226 48.59 -4.47 59.53
N LEU A 227 48.34 -3.17 59.53
CA LEU A 227 49.09 -2.19 60.34
C LEU A 227 48.92 -2.43 61.84
N ASP A 228 47.73 -2.81 62.31
CA ASP A 228 47.51 -3.18 63.72
C ASP A 228 48.33 -4.45 64.08
N MET A 229 48.36 -5.47 63.20
CA MET A 229 49.20 -6.67 63.40
C MET A 229 50.71 -6.36 63.39
N GLU A 230 51.18 -5.49 62.50
CA GLU A 230 52.58 -5.05 62.45
C GLU A 230 52.97 -4.26 63.70
N ARG A 231 52.11 -3.33 64.11
CA ARG A 231 52.28 -2.54 65.34
C ARG A 231 52.38 -3.45 66.56
N ASP A 232 51.50 -4.45 66.68
CA ASP A 232 51.50 -5.36 67.81
C ASP A 232 52.75 -6.27 67.82
N LYS A 233 53.28 -6.65 66.65
CA LYS A 233 54.57 -7.34 66.54
C LYS A 233 55.73 -6.46 67.02
N ILE A 234 55.72 -5.17 66.66
CA ILE A 234 56.74 -4.20 67.12
C ILE A 234 56.61 -3.97 68.63
N ALA A 235 55.38 -3.87 69.16
CA ALA A 235 55.14 -3.72 70.59
C ALA A 235 55.67 -4.91 71.40
N LYS A 236 55.47 -6.15 70.91
CA LYS A 236 56.04 -7.35 71.53
C LYS A 236 57.57 -7.30 71.56
N LYS A 237 58.20 -6.95 70.43
CA LYS A 237 59.67 -6.77 70.36
C LYS A 237 60.16 -5.68 71.31
N LEU A 238 59.40 -4.59 71.47
CA LEU A 238 59.74 -3.51 72.39
C LEU A 238 59.66 -3.96 73.87
N LEU A 239 58.73 -4.84 74.21
CA LEU A 239 58.60 -5.41 75.56
C LEU A 239 59.68 -6.46 75.87
N GLU A 240 60.27 -7.08 74.84
CA GLU A 240 61.35 -8.08 74.97
C GLU A 240 62.74 -7.44 75.17
N VAL A 241 62.90 -6.15 74.84
CA VAL A 241 64.16 -5.42 75.02
C VAL A 241 64.22 -4.81 76.43
N ASP A 242 65.23 -5.21 77.21
CA ASP A 242 65.53 -4.55 78.48
C ASP A 242 66.17 -3.18 78.22
N HIS A 243 65.45 -2.12 78.61
CA HIS A 243 65.86 -0.73 78.41
C HIS A 243 67.23 -0.40 79.04
N ASN A 244 67.58 -1.07 80.14
CA ASN A 244 68.85 -0.82 80.83
C ASN A 244 70.04 -1.53 80.16
N ALA A 245 69.78 -2.55 79.35
CA ALA A 245 70.80 -3.33 78.65
C ALA A 245 71.05 -2.86 77.21
N ASP A 246 69.99 -2.46 76.48
CA ASP A 246 70.11 -1.98 75.10
C ASP A 246 69.14 -0.83 74.78
N LYS A 247 69.54 0.37 75.24
CA LYS A 247 68.78 1.62 75.06
C LYS A 247 68.59 2.02 73.60
N ARG A 248 69.56 1.74 72.73
CA ARG A 248 69.54 2.17 71.33
C ARG A 248 68.51 1.38 70.53
N SER A 249 68.46 0.06 70.74
CA SER A 249 67.45 -0.81 70.13
C SER A 249 66.05 -0.51 70.66
N PHE A 250 65.92 -0.20 71.97
CA PHE A 250 64.65 0.23 72.56
C PHE A 250 64.11 1.52 71.90
N ASP A 251 64.94 2.56 71.79
CA ASP A 251 64.55 3.84 71.17
C ASP A 251 64.18 3.66 69.68
N GLN A 252 64.88 2.77 68.97
CA GLN A 252 64.57 2.44 67.57
C GLN A 252 63.21 1.75 67.43
N PHE A 253 62.90 0.74 68.25
CA PHE A 253 61.59 0.10 68.22
C PHE A 253 60.47 1.04 68.66
N LEU A 254 60.75 1.98 69.58
CA LEU A 254 59.80 2.98 70.02
C LEU A 254 59.44 3.95 68.89
N GLU A 255 60.42 4.43 68.13
CA GLU A 255 60.16 5.29 66.97
C GLU A 255 59.47 4.53 65.83
N MET A 256 59.85 3.27 65.58
CA MET A 256 59.11 2.42 64.63
C MET A 256 57.64 2.22 65.04
N PHE A 257 57.38 2.01 66.34
CA PHE A 257 56.03 1.89 66.88
C PHE A 257 55.22 3.18 66.68
N LYS A 258 55.80 4.35 67.02
CA LYS A 258 55.16 5.66 66.82
C LYS A 258 54.85 5.92 65.34
N THR A 259 55.77 5.57 64.45
CA THR A 259 55.62 5.79 63.01
C THR A 259 54.48 4.94 62.46
N LYS A 260 54.44 3.65 62.81
CA LYS A 260 53.36 2.72 62.43
C LYS A 260 52.01 3.10 63.03
N ALA A 261 51.98 3.63 64.26
CA ALA A 261 50.76 4.15 64.87
C ALA A 261 50.21 5.38 64.13
N LYS A 262 51.08 6.28 63.67
CA LYS A 262 50.69 7.43 62.82
C LYS A 262 50.16 6.98 61.47
N GLU A 263 50.85 6.06 60.80
CA GLU A 263 50.40 5.47 59.53
C GLU A 263 49.02 4.84 59.66
N ARG A 264 48.80 4.03 60.69
CA ARG A 264 47.50 3.42 60.99
C ARG A 264 46.42 4.46 61.18
N HIS A 265 46.71 5.52 61.95
CA HIS A 265 45.73 6.59 62.19
C HIS A 265 45.34 7.32 60.90
N ILE A 266 46.31 7.66 60.04
CA ILE A 266 46.06 8.32 58.75
C ILE A 266 45.21 7.41 57.83
N THR A 267 45.53 6.13 57.76
CA THR A 267 44.78 5.16 56.94
C THR A 267 43.35 4.96 57.45
N ASP A 268 43.14 4.96 58.76
CA ASP A 268 41.81 4.87 59.37
C ASP A 268 40.97 6.13 59.13
N LEU A 269 41.59 7.32 59.18
CA LEU A 269 40.93 8.58 58.80
C LEU A 269 40.49 8.57 57.32
N LYS A 270 41.35 8.09 56.41
CA LYS A 270 41.01 7.92 54.99
C LYS A 270 39.83 6.97 54.82
N ARG A 271 39.86 5.81 55.48
CA ARG A 271 38.75 4.85 55.49
C ARG A 271 37.43 5.49 55.92
N HIS A 272 37.44 6.27 57.00
CA HIS A 272 36.25 6.97 57.48
C HIS A 272 35.74 7.99 56.45
N ALA A 273 36.61 8.81 55.86
CA ALA A 273 36.23 9.78 54.85
C ALA A 273 35.52 9.14 53.64
N TYR A 274 36.03 8.01 53.13
CA TYR A 274 35.41 7.31 52.00
C TYR A 274 34.14 6.54 52.37
N ARG A 275 33.98 6.14 53.64
CA ARG A 275 32.75 5.52 54.14
C ARG A 275 31.58 6.51 54.22
N TYR A 276 31.84 7.78 54.51
CA TYR A 276 30.80 8.83 54.53
C TYR A 276 30.33 9.23 53.13
N LEU A 277 31.14 9.02 52.09
CA LEU A 277 30.78 9.32 50.69
C LEU A 277 29.87 8.25 50.04
N THR A 278 29.53 7.18 50.76
CA THR A 278 28.71 6.05 50.26
C THR A 278 27.34 5.92 50.93
N THR A 279 27.04 6.78 51.90
CA THR A 279 25.71 6.98 52.52
C THR A 279 25.10 8.26 52.00
#